data_AF-A0A379U155-F1
#
_entry.id   AF-A0A379U155-F1
#
_cell.length_a   1.000
_cell.length_b   1.000
_cell.length_c   1.000
_cell.angle_alpha   90.00
_cell.angle_beta   90.00
_cell.angle_gamma   90.00
#
_symmetry.space_group_name_H-M   'P 1'
#
loop_
_entity.id
_entity.type
_entity.pdbx_description
1 polymer ?
#
loop_
_entity_poly.entity_id
_entity_poly.type
_entity_poly.pdbx_seq_one_letter_code
_entity_poly.pdbx_strand_id
1 'polypeptide(L)'
;MGAHAVSGGAGGPRSDLRGRTLFLEHQPSGDYRRTATGSNSRDEHQNADKRLAALGELQREMARLQYRSQHGVPWYSRFGQSQNDDLLARLWPEYARSALPLLRDASAARLRDALTAWNALPADSDPRAKLSRDAYNWLKAWLMLNRPEKMDANFFTSTVMALWPRRDGVAPGVWQYEGPRQLAFLAQNLPSHPAWKIASDPQLVATTRSALLRLIGQRNAESALYQKMLVQVSRNYADMRLTDMTGDTDASRLFTTDDVVPGMFTRQAWDDAVQPAIDKVVSERRDEIDWVLSDNRHPVMQDISPEALKARLTERYFTDYASAWLDFLNSIRWQKAATLSDAIDQLTLMADVRQSPLVALMNTLNTQGRAGQQQEALTDSLVKSAKNLLQYR
;
A
#
# COMPACT_ATOMS: atom_id res chain seq x y z
N MET A 1 -38.79 5.94 -60.27
CA MET A 1 -40.01 6.59 -60.79
C MET A 1 -40.59 7.35 -59.61
N GLY A 2 -40.28 8.64 -59.45
CA GLY A 2 -40.79 9.76 -60.25
C GLY A 2 -41.88 10.43 -59.40
N ALA A 3 -41.52 11.46 -58.61
CA ALA A 3 -41.72 12.89 -58.91
C ALA A 3 -43.10 13.37 -58.36
N HIS A 4 -43.35 14.58 -57.85
CA HIS A 4 -42.81 15.93 -58.10
C HIS A 4 -43.14 16.84 -56.88
N ALA A 5 -42.21 17.71 -56.46
CA ALA A 5 -42.24 19.20 -56.56
C ALA A 5 -42.89 19.91 -55.35
N VAL A 6 -42.21 20.70 -54.50
CA VAL A 6 -41.33 21.88 -54.66
C VAL A 6 -42.07 23.16 -55.10
N SER A 7 -42.12 24.14 -54.19
CA SER A 7 -41.91 25.59 -54.37
C SER A 7 -42.31 26.29 -53.05
N GLY A 8 -41.58 27.19 -52.41
CA GLY A 8 -40.45 28.04 -52.79
C GLY A 8 -40.71 29.48 -52.30
N GLY A 9 -39.71 30.11 -51.65
CA GLY A 9 -39.63 31.57 -51.41
C GLY A 9 -39.85 32.01 -49.95
N ALA A 10 -38.84 32.27 -49.12
CA ALA A 10 -37.83 33.36 -49.11
C ALA A 10 -38.34 34.69 -48.51
N GLY A 11 -37.71 35.15 -47.41
CA GLY A 11 -37.87 36.50 -46.88
C GLY A 11 -37.53 36.69 -45.40
N GLY A 12 -36.25 36.89 -45.07
CA GLY A 12 -35.87 37.85 -44.00
C GLY A 12 -35.43 39.17 -44.65
N PRO A 13 -35.06 40.26 -43.93
CA PRO A 13 -34.72 40.36 -42.49
C PRO A 13 -35.22 41.68 -41.80
N ARG A 14 -34.69 41.95 -40.60
CA ARG A 14 -34.48 43.27 -39.92
C ARG A 14 -35.44 43.77 -38.82
N SER A 15 -34.93 43.65 -37.58
CA SER A 15 -34.64 44.70 -36.59
C SER A 15 -35.73 45.66 -36.06
N ASP A 16 -35.85 45.57 -34.73
CA ASP A 16 -35.83 46.67 -33.76
C ASP A 16 -37.15 47.44 -33.49
N LEU A 17 -37.81 47.09 -32.38
CA LEU A 17 -38.63 48.04 -31.63
C LEU A 17 -38.48 47.82 -30.12
N ARG A 18 -37.89 48.85 -29.51
CA ARG A 18 -37.91 49.23 -28.09
C ARG A 18 -39.23 48.89 -27.39
N GLY A 19 -39.12 48.13 -26.30
CA GLY A 19 -40.14 48.00 -25.27
C GLY A 19 -39.50 48.09 -23.90
N ARG A 20 -39.41 49.32 -23.37
CA ARG A 20 -39.14 49.59 -21.95
C ARG A 20 -40.26 48.97 -21.12
N THR A 21 -39.92 48.03 -20.24
CA THR A 21 -40.79 47.70 -19.10
C THR A 21 -39.96 47.78 -17.82
N LEU A 22 -40.34 48.74 -16.99
CA LEU A 22 -39.89 48.97 -15.63
C LEU A 22 -40.01 47.67 -14.82
N PHE A 23 -38.89 47.08 -14.41
CA PHE A 23 -38.89 46.08 -13.36
C PHE A 23 -38.92 46.82 -12.02
N LEU A 24 -40.08 46.78 -11.39
CA LEU A 24 -40.28 47.17 -10.00
C LEU A 24 -39.33 46.38 -9.11
N GLU A 25 -38.49 47.15 -8.45
CA GLU A 25 -37.63 46.79 -7.34
C GLU A 25 -38.50 46.26 -6.19
N HIS A 26 -38.39 44.96 -5.91
CA HIS A 26 -38.93 44.35 -4.70
C HIS A 26 -37.75 44.00 -3.79
N GLN A 27 -37.49 44.90 -2.84
CA GLN A 27 -36.71 44.58 -1.65
C GLN A 27 -37.40 43.44 -0.89
N PRO A 28 -36.69 42.37 -0.49
CA PRO A 28 -37.13 41.56 0.62
C PRO A 28 -36.57 42.18 1.91
N SER A 29 -37.45 42.89 2.61
CA SER A 29 -37.32 43.18 4.04
C SER A 29 -37.19 41.87 4.82
N GLY A 30 -36.34 41.92 5.84
CA GLY A 30 -35.83 40.81 6.66
C GLY A 30 -36.76 39.63 6.98
N ASP A 31 -36.16 38.44 6.99
CA ASP A 31 -36.44 37.47 8.04
C ASP A 31 -35.16 36.62 8.31
N TYR A 32 -34.34 37.09 9.24
CA TYR A 32 -33.22 36.32 9.81
C TYR A 32 -33.80 35.25 10.74
N ARG A 33 -34.32 34.16 10.18
CA ARG A 33 -34.66 32.93 10.91
C ARG A 33 -34.21 31.70 10.13
N ARG A 34 -32.91 31.44 10.14
CA ARG A 34 -32.36 30.08 10.03
C ARG A 34 -31.33 29.84 11.13
N THR A 35 -31.83 29.70 12.35
CA THR A 35 -31.12 29.05 13.46
C THR A 35 -32.02 27.93 13.97
N ALA A 36 -32.15 26.85 13.19
CA ALA A 36 -32.94 25.69 13.60
C ALA A 36 -32.38 24.35 13.10
N THR A 37 -31.12 24.29 12.67
CA THR A 37 -30.47 23.01 12.30
C THR A 37 -29.45 22.55 13.35
N GLY A 38 -28.95 23.48 14.19
CA GLY A 38 -28.00 23.15 15.27
C GLY A 38 -28.62 22.62 16.56
N SER A 39 -29.95 22.62 16.69
CA SER A 39 -30.65 22.15 17.91
C SER A 39 -31.06 20.67 17.86
N ASN A 40 -31.16 20.06 16.68
CA ASN A 40 -31.62 18.67 16.54
C ASN A 40 -30.52 17.61 16.76
N SER A 41 -29.23 17.98 16.82
CA SER A 41 -28.16 17.04 17.19
C SER A 41 -28.07 16.78 18.70
N ARG A 42 -28.86 17.51 19.52
CA ARG A 42 -28.69 17.68 20.96
C ARG A 42 -29.45 16.70 21.85
N ASP A 43 -30.53 16.09 21.37
CA ASP A 43 -31.35 15.19 22.19
C ASP A 43 -30.80 13.76 22.17
N GLU A 44 -30.40 13.25 23.34
CA GLU A 44 -30.09 11.82 23.53
C GLU A 44 -31.34 10.92 23.30
N HIS A 45 -32.54 11.50 23.32
CA HIS A 45 -33.81 10.85 23.01
C HIS A 45 -34.20 10.85 21.52
N GLN A 46 -33.38 11.44 20.63
CA GLN A 46 -33.64 11.41 19.18
C GLN A 46 -33.03 10.17 18.51
N ASN A 47 -33.76 9.61 17.54
CA ASN A 47 -33.37 8.43 16.76
C ASN A 47 -31.96 8.61 16.16
N ALA A 48 -31.07 7.61 16.29
CA ALA A 48 -29.66 7.73 15.91
C ALA A 48 -29.45 8.06 14.42
N ASP A 49 -30.40 7.64 13.57
CA ASP A 49 -30.49 8.06 12.16
C ASP A 49 -30.52 9.59 11.98
N LYS A 50 -31.34 10.30 12.77
CA LYS A 50 -31.48 11.75 12.67
C LYS A 50 -30.20 12.47 13.11
N ARG A 51 -29.55 11.95 14.16
CA ARG A 51 -28.28 12.49 14.66
C ARG A 51 -27.15 12.29 13.64
N LEU A 52 -27.11 11.15 12.96
CA LEU A 52 -26.16 10.90 11.87
C LEU A 52 -26.43 11.79 10.65
N ALA A 53 -27.69 11.99 10.27
CA ALA A 53 -28.03 12.88 9.16
C ALA A 53 -27.64 14.34 9.46
N ALA A 54 -27.95 14.83 10.66
CA ALA A 54 -27.55 16.17 11.10
C ALA A 54 -26.03 16.35 11.16
N LEU A 55 -25.30 15.32 11.60
CA LEU A 55 -23.84 15.30 11.58
C LEU A 55 -23.28 15.36 10.16
N GLY A 56 -23.91 14.66 9.21
CA GLY A 56 -23.53 14.69 7.80
C GLY A 56 -23.67 16.08 7.17
N GLU A 57 -24.72 16.84 7.50
CA GLU A 57 -24.86 18.24 7.06
C GLU A 57 -23.75 19.13 7.65
N LEU A 58 -23.48 19.00 8.95
CA LEU A 58 -22.43 19.75 9.62
C LEU A 58 -21.05 19.48 8.97
N GLN A 59 -20.73 18.22 8.69
CA GLN A 59 -19.48 17.85 8.04
C GLN A 59 -19.37 18.42 6.62
N ARG A 60 -20.46 18.45 5.84
CA ARG A 60 -20.46 19.07 4.50
C ARG A 60 -20.14 20.56 4.57
N GLU A 61 -20.75 21.27 5.51
CA GLU A 61 -20.46 22.70 5.73
C GLU A 61 -19.01 22.90 6.15
N MET A 62 -18.50 22.11 7.09
CA MET A 62 -17.11 22.20 7.55
C MET A 62 -16.11 21.85 6.45
N ALA A 63 -16.33 20.79 5.68
CA ALA A 63 -15.48 20.41 4.55
C ALA A 63 -15.40 21.54 3.51
N ARG A 64 -16.51 22.24 3.25
CA ARG A 64 -16.55 23.41 2.37
C ARG A 64 -15.71 24.57 2.93
N LEU A 65 -15.80 24.84 4.23
CA LEU A 65 -15.01 25.88 4.89
C LEU A 65 -13.51 25.54 4.89
N GLN A 66 -13.16 24.27 5.13
CA GLN A 66 -11.78 23.77 5.05
C GLN A 66 -11.20 23.91 3.65
N TYR A 67 -11.96 23.51 2.63
CA TYR A 67 -11.54 23.65 1.23
C TYR A 67 -11.22 25.11 0.88
N ARG A 68 -12.06 26.06 1.30
CA ARG A 68 -11.86 27.50 1.10
C ARG A 68 -10.66 28.06 1.86
N SER A 69 -10.38 27.53 3.05
CA SER A 69 -9.21 27.92 3.85
C SER A 69 -7.92 27.50 3.13
N GLN A 70 -7.90 26.31 2.52
CA GLN A 70 -6.72 25.76 1.84
C GLN A 70 -6.50 26.30 0.41
N HIS A 71 -7.58 26.51 -0.36
CA HIS A 71 -7.52 26.86 -1.79
C HIS A 71 -7.90 28.32 -2.08
N GLY A 72 -8.16 29.11 -1.03
CA GLY A 72 -8.53 30.53 -1.11
C GLY A 72 -10.03 30.78 -1.19
N VAL A 73 -10.46 31.86 -0.54
CA VAL A 73 -11.84 32.35 -0.54
C VAL A 73 -12.16 33.01 -1.90
N PRO A 74 -13.39 32.86 -2.45
CA PRO A 74 -13.76 33.52 -3.70
C PRO A 74 -13.47 35.03 -3.68
N TRP A 75 -13.03 35.59 -4.79
CA TRP A 75 -12.48 36.95 -4.88
C TRP A 75 -13.41 38.04 -4.29
N TYR A 76 -14.74 37.87 -4.38
CA TYR A 76 -15.74 38.77 -3.81
C TYR A 76 -15.80 38.79 -2.27
N SER A 77 -15.11 37.87 -1.59
CA SER A 77 -15.01 37.80 -0.11
C SER A 77 -13.63 38.19 0.44
N ARG A 78 -12.70 38.62 -0.44
CA ARG A 78 -11.31 38.97 -0.09
C ARG A 78 -11.14 40.38 0.50
N PHE A 79 -12.20 41.16 0.63
CA PHE A 79 -12.17 42.51 1.23
C PHE A 79 -12.08 42.51 2.78
N GLY A 80 -11.31 41.59 3.36
CA GLY A 80 -10.95 41.62 4.79
C GLY A 80 -12.04 41.24 5.80
N GLN A 81 -13.22 40.77 5.37
CA GLN A 81 -14.32 40.33 6.25
C GLN A 81 -14.64 38.83 6.17
N SER A 82 -13.71 38.00 5.69
CA SER A 82 -13.94 36.56 5.59
C SER A 82 -14.02 35.93 6.99
N GLN A 83 -15.24 35.67 7.47
CA GLN A 83 -15.49 34.92 8.71
C GLN A 83 -15.28 33.39 8.54
N ASN A 84 -14.68 32.94 7.43
CA ASN A 84 -14.54 31.52 7.11
C ASN A 84 -13.79 30.74 8.20
N ASP A 85 -12.62 31.23 8.59
CA ASP A 85 -11.76 30.53 9.54
C ASP A 85 -12.28 30.68 10.99
N ASP A 86 -12.84 31.85 11.32
CA ASP A 86 -13.52 32.09 12.60
C ASP A 86 -14.74 31.19 12.79
N LEU A 87 -15.55 31.02 11.74
CA LEU A 87 -16.69 30.12 11.75
C LEU A 87 -16.23 28.66 11.87
N LEU A 88 -15.23 28.25 11.08
CA LEU A 88 -14.67 26.90 11.15
C LEU A 88 -14.13 26.59 12.56
N ALA A 89 -13.41 27.53 13.17
CA ALA A 89 -12.92 27.42 14.54
C ALA A 89 -14.05 27.25 15.57
N ARG A 90 -15.17 27.96 15.40
CA ARG A 90 -16.36 27.84 16.26
C ARG A 90 -17.13 26.55 16.06
N LEU A 91 -17.10 25.96 14.86
CA LEU A 91 -17.79 24.71 14.55
C LEU A 91 -17.07 23.47 15.10
N TRP A 92 -15.74 23.50 15.25
CA TRP A 92 -14.97 22.34 15.75
C TRP A 92 -15.43 21.81 17.12
N PRO A 93 -15.65 22.64 18.16
CA PRO A 93 -16.17 22.16 19.44
C PRO A 93 -17.57 21.52 19.33
N GLU A 94 -18.45 22.08 18.49
CA GLU A 94 -19.81 21.56 18.28
C GLU A 94 -19.79 20.22 17.52
N TYR A 95 -18.92 20.14 16.51
CA TYR A 95 -18.62 18.91 15.81
C TYR A 95 -18.10 17.85 16.77
N ALA A 96 -17.11 18.16 17.60
CA ALA A 96 -16.51 17.21 18.54
C ALA A 96 -17.56 16.65 19.52
N ARG A 97 -18.40 17.52 20.10
CA ARG A 97 -19.47 17.11 21.02
C ARG A 97 -20.47 16.12 20.40
N SER A 98 -20.78 16.31 19.11
CA SER A 98 -21.74 15.45 18.40
C SER A 98 -21.07 14.18 17.82
N ALA A 99 -19.91 14.34 17.20
CA ALA A 99 -19.23 13.32 16.40
C ALA A 99 -18.44 12.32 17.25
N LEU A 100 -17.77 12.76 18.31
CA LEU A 100 -16.89 11.86 19.08
C LEU A 100 -17.68 10.71 19.73
N PRO A 101 -18.82 10.93 20.42
CA PRO A 101 -19.60 9.82 20.95
C PRO A 101 -20.18 8.92 19.85
N LEU A 102 -20.67 9.53 18.76
CA LEU A 102 -21.36 8.80 17.69
C LEU A 102 -20.42 8.01 16.79
N LEU A 103 -19.18 8.47 16.58
CA LEU A 103 -18.25 7.89 15.62
C LEU A 103 -17.00 7.36 16.33
N ARG A 104 -16.24 8.22 17.02
CA ARG A 104 -14.97 7.84 17.64
C ARG A 104 -15.18 6.78 18.73
N ASP A 105 -16.01 7.09 19.72
CA ASP A 105 -16.19 6.26 20.91
C ASP A 105 -16.93 4.97 20.57
N ALA A 106 -17.93 5.05 19.68
CA ALA A 106 -18.61 3.86 19.17
C ALA A 106 -17.67 2.95 18.36
N SER A 107 -16.79 3.52 17.52
CA SER A 107 -15.79 2.73 16.78
C SER A 107 -14.77 2.11 17.73
N ALA A 108 -14.30 2.88 18.72
CA ALA A 108 -13.39 2.39 19.75
C ALA A 108 -14.02 1.23 20.52
N ALA A 109 -15.26 1.34 20.97
CA ALA A 109 -15.96 0.27 21.66
C ALA A 109 -16.02 -1.02 20.80
N ARG A 110 -16.39 -0.92 19.52
CA ARG A 110 -16.42 -2.09 18.62
C ARG A 110 -15.05 -2.72 18.43
N LEU A 111 -14.00 -1.91 18.25
CA LEU A 111 -12.62 -2.40 18.13
C LEU A 111 -12.18 -3.10 19.43
N ARG A 112 -12.47 -2.51 20.59
CA ARG A 112 -12.18 -3.09 21.91
C ARG A 112 -12.87 -4.43 22.10
N ASP A 113 -14.16 -4.53 21.78
CA ASP A 113 -14.93 -5.76 21.91
C ASP A 113 -14.36 -6.85 21.00
N ALA A 114 -14.05 -6.53 19.75
CA ALA A 114 -13.48 -7.47 18.80
C ALA A 114 -12.10 -7.99 19.22
N LEU A 115 -11.22 -7.09 19.68
CA LEU A 115 -9.90 -7.45 20.21
C LEU A 115 -10.01 -8.30 21.48
N THR A 116 -10.94 -7.98 22.37
CA THR A 116 -11.17 -8.74 23.61
C THR A 116 -11.71 -10.14 23.30
N ALA A 117 -12.69 -10.24 22.40
CA ALA A 117 -13.23 -11.53 21.94
C ALA A 117 -12.16 -12.38 21.26
N TRP A 118 -11.33 -11.79 20.40
CA TRP A 118 -10.23 -12.51 19.75
C TRP A 118 -9.18 -12.97 20.76
N ASN A 119 -8.80 -12.12 21.73
CA ASN A 119 -7.85 -12.48 22.77
C ASN A 119 -8.35 -13.63 23.65
N ALA A 120 -9.66 -13.76 23.86
CA ALA A 120 -10.29 -14.85 24.61
C ALA A 120 -10.28 -16.21 23.88
N LEU A 121 -10.02 -16.26 22.57
CA LEU A 121 -9.93 -17.52 21.83
C LEU A 121 -8.75 -18.37 22.32
N PRO A 122 -8.82 -19.72 22.34
CA PRO A 122 -7.67 -20.55 22.69
C PRO A 122 -6.50 -20.34 21.71
N ALA A 123 -5.27 -20.36 22.23
CA ALA A 123 -4.04 -20.01 21.48
C ALA A 123 -3.87 -20.84 20.19
N ASP A 124 -4.16 -22.14 20.25
CA ASP A 124 -3.96 -23.09 19.14
C ASP A 124 -5.25 -23.35 18.34
N SER A 125 -6.29 -22.52 18.50
CA SER A 125 -7.56 -22.72 17.83
C SER A 125 -7.56 -22.20 16.39
N ASP A 126 -8.18 -22.96 15.48
CA ASP A 126 -8.38 -22.56 14.08
C ASP A 126 -9.06 -21.19 13.90
N PRO A 127 -10.11 -20.83 14.68
CA PRO A 127 -10.72 -19.50 14.61
C PRO A 127 -9.73 -18.38 14.93
N ARG A 128 -8.86 -18.56 15.93
CA ARG A 128 -7.86 -17.56 16.32
C ARG A 128 -6.88 -17.30 15.18
N ALA A 129 -6.45 -18.37 14.52
CA ALA A 129 -5.56 -18.25 13.38
C ALA A 129 -6.22 -17.58 12.17
N LYS A 130 -7.46 -17.97 11.83
CA LYS A 130 -8.22 -17.40 10.72
C LYS A 130 -8.46 -15.89 10.89
N LEU A 131 -8.78 -15.46 12.10
CA LEU A 131 -9.07 -14.05 12.42
C LEU A 131 -7.83 -13.20 12.71
N SER A 132 -6.63 -13.76 12.66
CA SER A 132 -5.40 -13.06 13.04
C SER A 132 -5.11 -11.81 12.22
N ARG A 133 -5.37 -11.86 10.90
CA ARG A 133 -5.25 -10.71 10.00
C ARG A 133 -6.21 -9.59 10.40
N ASP A 134 -7.45 -9.95 10.75
CA ASP A 134 -8.45 -8.99 11.18
C ASP A 134 -8.12 -8.40 12.55
N ALA A 135 -7.68 -9.24 13.50
CA ALA A 135 -7.22 -8.80 14.81
C ALA A 135 -6.04 -7.82 14.72
N TYR A 136 -5.09 -8.06 13.80
CA TYR A 136 -4.03 -7.10 13.49
C TYR A 136 -4.62 -5.77 12.99
N ASN A 137 -5.56 -5.81 12.04
CA ASN A 137 -6.17 -4.61 11.49
C ASN A 137 -6.95 -3.83 12.58
N TRP A 138 -7.69 -4.52 13.44
CA TRP A 138 -8.41 -3.91 14.56
C TRP A 138 -7.46 -3.27 15.56
N LEU A 139 -6.34 -3.92 15.88
CA LEU A 139 -5.31 -3.35 16.76
C LEU A 139 -4.70 -2.09 16.14
N LYS A 140 -4.37 -2.12 14.85
CA LYS A 140 -3.86 -0.97 14.11
C LYS A 140 -4.85 0.20 14.14
N ALA A 141 -6.13 -0.04 13.84
CA ALA A 141 -7.18 0.98 13.89
C ALA A 141 -7.40 1.54 15.32
N TRP A 142 -7.35 0.70 16.36
CA TRP A 142 -7.42 1.13 17.76
C TRP A 142 -6.24 2.04 18.12
N LEU A 143 -5.02 1.67 17.73
CA LEU A 143 -3.84 2.48 17.97
C LEU A 143 -3.87 3.81 17.20
N MET A 144 -4.46 3.88 16.01
CA MET A 144 -4.66 5.16 15.29
C MET A 144 -5.54 6.14 16.06
N LEU A 145 -6.53 5.65 16.81
CA LEU A 145 -7.37 6.51 17.67
C LEU A 145 -6.62 7.04 18.90
N ASN A 146 -5.64 6.28 19.40
CA ASN A 146 -4.78 6.68 20.52
C ASN A 146 -3.56 7.52 20.07
N ARG A 147 -3.07 7.27 18.85
CA ARG A 147 -1.96 7.93 18.15
C ARG A 147 -2.41 8.51 16.80
N PRO A 148 -3.19 9.61 16.78
CA PRO A 148 -3.69 10.28 15.58
C PRO A 148 -2.60 10.67 14.59
N GLU A 149 -1.37 10.92 15.05
CA GLU A 149 -0.23 11.16 14.18
C GLU A 149 0.12 9.99 13.24
N LYS A 150 -0.38 8.77 13.52
CA LYS A 150 -0.26 7.57 12.68
C LYS A 150 -1.56 7.25 11.92
N MET A 151 -2.55 8.16 11.93
CA MET A 151 -3.84 7.92 11.31
C MET A 151 -3.74 7.80 9.80
N ASP A 152 -4.21 6.67 9.27
CA ASP A 152 -4.56 6.50 7.86
C ASP A 152 -6.09 6.44 7.77
N ALA A 153 -6.69 7.49 7.23
CA ALA A 153 -8.14 7.63 7.19
C ALA A 153 -8.83 6.56 6.32
N ASN A 154 -8.19 6.13 5.24
CA ASN A 154 -8.76 5.12 4.34
C ASN A 154 -8.71 3.74 5.00
N PHE A 155 -7.57 3.40 5.61
CA PHE A 155 -7.39 2.16 6.36
C PHE A 155 -8.36 2.09 7.55
N PHE A 156 -8.42 3.14 8.36
CA PHE A 156 -9.30 3.21 9.53
C PHE A 156 -10.76 3.04 9.12
N THR A 157 -11.23 3.81 8.14
CA THR A 157 -12.62 3.77 7.67
C THR A 157 -12.99 2.38 7.15
N SER A 158 -12.14 1.79 6.30
CA SER A 158 -12.39 0.46 5.72
C SER A 158 -12.43 -0.61 6.80
N THR A 159 -11.51 -0.56 7.77
CA THR A 159 -11.42 -1.51 8.88
C THR A 159 -12.65 -1.43 9.78
N VAL A 160 -13.07 -0.22 10.16
CA VAL A 160 -14.25 -0.01 11.01
C VAL A 160 -15.52 -0.42 10.29
N MET A 161 -15.69 -0.08 9.01
CA MET A 161 -16.89 -0.48 8.25
C MET A 161 -16.98 -1.99 8.04
N ALA A 162 -15.84 -2.68 7.87
CA ALA A 162 -15.81 -4.15 7.80
C ALA A 162 -16.18 -4.80 9.14
N LEU A 163 -15.71 -4.24 10.26
CA LEU A 163 -16.03 -4.73 11.60
C LEU A 163 -17.47 -4.38 12.03
N TRP A 164 -17.99 -3.25 11.56
CA TRP A 164 -19.28 -2.69 11.97
C TRP A 164 -20.22 -2.48 10.76
N PRO A 165 -20.63 -3.56 10.06
CA PRO A 165 -21.44 -3.45 8.84
C PRO A 165 -22.89 -3.02 9.11
N ARG A 166 -23.38 -3.21 10.35
CA ARG A 166 -24.70 -2.80 10.81
C ARG A 166 -24.56 -2.09 12.16
N ARG A 167 -25.27 -0.97 12.30
CA ARG A 167 -25.27 -0.16 13.51
C ARG A 167 -26.64 -0.20 14.16
N ASP A 168 -26.66 -0.61 15.43
CA ASP A 168 -27.88 -0.65 16.22
C ASP A 168 -28.50 0.76 16.31
N GLY A 169 -29.82 0.84 16.11
CA GLY A 169 -30.56 2.10 16.08
C GLY A 169 -30.39 2.93 14.80
N VAL A 170 -29.71 2.41 13.77
CA VAL A 170 -29.52 3.09 12.48
C VAL A 170 -29.93 2.17 11.34
N ALA A 171 -30.70 2.69 10.39
CA ALA A 171 -31.12 1.91 9.23
C ALA A 171 -29.89 1.44 8.42
N PRO A 172 -29.81 0.15 8.01
CA PRO A 172 -28.61 -0.39 7.35
C PRO A 172 -28.15 0.42 6.12
N GLY A 173 -29.09 0.86 5.28
CA GLY A 173 -28.78 1.67 4.09
C GLY A 173 -28.23 3.06 4.44
N VAL A 174 -28.70 3.67 5.54
CA VAL A 174 -28.19 4.96 6.03
C VAL A 174 -26.76 4.78 6.52
N TRP A 175 -26.49 3.76 7.33
CA TRP A 175 -25.14 3.51 7.84
C TRP A 175 -24.14 3.18 6.73
N GLN A 176 -24.51 2.36 5.75
CA GLN A 176 -23.62 2.03 4.63
C GLN A 176 -23.31 3.23 3.73
N TYR A 177 -24.22 4.19 3.63
CA TYR A 177 -24.03 5.40 2.82
C TYR A 177 -23.27 6.51 3.57
N GLU A 178 -23.69 6.82 4.80
CA GLU A 178 -23.14 7.93 5.59
C GLU A 178 -21.88 7.51 6.37
N GLY A 179 -21.86 6.30 6.94
CA GLY A 179 -20.80 5.82 7.84
C GLY A 179 -19.39 5.99 7.28
N PRO A 180 -19.09 5.51 6.05
CA PRO A 180 -17.76 5.65 5.47
C PRO A 180 -17.32 7.11 5.34
N ARG A 181 -18.20 8.00 4.88
CA ARG A 181 -17.87 9.43 4.68
C ARG A 181 -17.63 10.12 6.03
N GLN A 182 -18.47 9.81 7.01
CA GLN A 182 -18.38 10.42 8.33
C GLN A 182 -17.16 9.97 9.12
N LEU A 183 -16.82 8.68 9.04
CA LEU A 183 -15.59 8.13 9.62
C LEU A 183 -14.35 8.66 8.91
N ALA A 184 -14.36 8.76 7.58
CA ALA A 184 -13.25 9.32 6.82
C ALA A 184 -12.99 10.79 7.20
N PHE A 185 -14.04 11.61 7.30
CA PHE A 185 -13.92 13.00 7.73
C PHE A 185 -13.36 13.10 9.16
N LEU A 186 -13.86 12.30 10.09
CA LEU A 186 -13.31 12.24 11.45
C LEU A 186 -11.81 11.88 11.43
N ALA A 187 -11.46 10.81 10.72
CA ALA A 187 -10.10 10.29 10.68
C ALA A 187 -9.12 11.28 10.04
N GLN A 188 -9.50 11.97 8.96
CA GLN A 188 -8.67 12.99 8.30
C GLN A 188 -8.37 14.17 9.24
N ASN A 189 -9.31 14.51 10.13
CA ASN A 189 -9.17 15.66 11.02
C ASN A 189 -8.58 15.31 12.40
N LEU A 190 -8.56 14.04 12.79
CA LEU A 190 -8.02 13.59 14.08
C LEU A 190 -6.57 14.05 14.35
N PRO A 191 -5.61 14.04 13.38
CA PRO A 191 -4.24 14.51 13.61
C PRO A 191 -4.16 15.99 13.98
N SER A 192 -5.05 16.83 13.43
CA SER A 192 -5.14 18.27 13.71
C SER A 192 -5.82 18.58 15.04
N HIS A 193 -6.43 17.58 15.70
CA HIS A 193 -7.11 17.74 16.97
C HIS A 193 -6.62 16.71 18.01
N PRO A 194 -5.41 16.87 18.58
CA PRO A 194 -4.83 15.91 19.53
C PRO A 194 -5.70 15.63 20.78
N ALA A 195 -6.55 16.58 21.17
CA ALA A 195 -7.50 16.40 22.28
C ALA A 195 -8.58 15.34 22.00
N TRP A 196 -8.76 14.92 20.75
CA TRP A 196 -9.74 13.89 20.36
C TRP A 196 -9.20 12.47 20.49
N LYS A 197 -7.97 12.27 20.97
CA LYS A 197 -7.40 10.94 21.26
C LYS A 197 -8.30 10.15 22.21
N ILE A 198 -8.40 8.83 22.01
CA ILE A 198 -9.00 7.94 23.02
C ILE A 198 -8.01 7.69 24.16
N ALA A 199 -8.53 7.32 25.33
CA ALA A 199 -7.70 6.86 26.44
C ALA A 199 -6.88 5.63 26.04
N SER A 200 -5.65 5.55 26.55
CA SER A 200 -4.79 4.39 26.32
C SER A 200 -5.29 3.19 27.11
N ASP A 201 -5.31 2.01 26.48
CA ASP A 201 -5.48 0.72 27.18
C ASP A 201 -4.21 -0.13 26.95
N PRO A 202 -3.18 0.04 27.79
CA PRO A 202 -1.91 -0.64 27.60
C PRO A 202 -2.04 -2.16 27.79
N GLN A 203 -3.00 -2.63 28.61
CA GLN A 203 -3.20 -4.05 28.86
C GLN A 203 -3.79 -4.73 27.63
N LEU A 204 -4.87 -4.19 27.05
CA LEU A 204 -5.46 -4.69 25.82
C LEU A 204 -4.43 -4.73 24.69
N VAL A 205 -3.65 -3.66 24.55
CA VAL A 205 -2.59 -3.55 23.53
C VAL A 205 -1.51 -4.61 23.75
N ALA A 206 -0.96 -4.74 24.96
CA ALA A 206 0.10 -5.71 25.26
C ALA A 206 -0.38 -7.17 25.07
N THR A 207 -1.57 -7.51 25.56
CA THR A 207 -2.15 -8.85 25.40
C THR A 207 -2.35 -9.19 23.92
N THR A 208 -2.92 -8.26 23.13
CA THR A 208 -3.13 -8.48 21.70
C THR A 208 -1.81 -8.62 20.93
N ARG A 209 -0.82 -7.76 21.22
CA ARG A 209 0.50 -7.82 20.59
C ARG A 209 1.21 -9.15 20.84
N SER A 210 1.30 -9.57 22.10
CA SER A 210 1.94 -10.84 22.46
C SER A 210 1.26 -12.05 21.79
N ALA A 211 -0.06 -12.01 21.70
CA ALA A 211 -0.86 -13.00 21.01
C ALA A 211 -0.61 -13.06 19.50
N LEU A 212 -0.58 -11.91 18.82
CA LEU A 212 -0.32 -11.83 17.38
C LEU A 212 1.11 -12.27 17.06
N LEU A 213 2.09 -11.84 17.87
CA LEU A 213 3.49 -12.19 17.70
C LEU A 213 3.73 -13.71 17.84
N ARG A 214 3.10 -14.37 18.83
CA ARG A 214 3.16 -15.83 18.96
C ARG A 214 2.67 -16.55 17.72
N LEU A 215 1.56 -16.10 17.13
CA LEU A 215 0.99 -16.72 15.94
C LEU A 215 1.86 -16.49 14.69
N ILE A 216 2.43 -15.28 14.55
CA ILE A 216 3.35 -14.94 13.45
C ILE A 216 4.63 -15.77 13.55
N GLY A 217 5.19 -15.92 14.75
CA GLY A 217 6.38 -16.75 14.97
C GLY A 217 6.15 -18.25 14.78
N GLN A 218 4.91 -18.74 14.92
CA GLN A 218 4.59 -20.17 14.84
C GLN A 218 4.25 -20.70 13.43
N ARG A 219 3.94 -19.86 12.44
CA ARG A 219 3.45 -20.35 11.14
C ARG A 219 4.13 -19.67 9.96
N ASN A 220 4.80 -20.46 9.11
CA ASN A 220 4.77 -20.56 7.63
C ASN A 220 4.50 -19.31 6.74
N ALA A 221 4.47 -18.11 7.29
CA ALA A 221 4.18 -16.87 6.61
C ALA A 221 5.36 -16.46 5.72
N GLU A 222 6.59 -16.77 6.14
CA GLU A 222 7.80 -16.56 5.33
C GLU A 222 7.72 -17.36 4.03
N SER A 223 7.30 -18.63 4.07
CA SER A 223 7.13 -19.46 2.87
C SER A 223 6.06 -18.93 1.92
N ALA A 224 4.91 -18.48 2.45
CA ALA A 224 3.86 -17.91 1.61
C ALA A 224 4.27 -16.54 1.02
N LEU A 225 4.98 -15.72 1.80
CA LEU A 225 5.51 -14.42 1.35
C LEU A 225 6.55 -14.61 0.25
N TYR A 226 7.51 -15.50 0.47
CA TYR A 226 8.54 -15.85 -0.50
C TYR A 226 7.94 -16.34 -1.81
N GLN A 227 6.98 -17.29 -1.74
CA GLN A 227 6.36 -17.82 -2.94
C GLN A 227 5.56 -16.76 -3.71
N LYS A 228 4.81 -15.92 -2.99
CA LYS A 228 4.06 -14.83 -3.61
C LYS A 228 4.98 -13.82 -4.30
N MET A 229 6.10 -13.48 -3.65
CA MET A 229 7.12 -12.59 -4.19
C MET A 229 7.73 -13.18 -5.47
N LEU A 230 8.19 -14.43 -5.43
CA LEU A 230 8.78 -15.09 -6.60
C LEU A 230 7.81 -15.17 -7.79
N VAL A 231 6.54 -15.51 -7.55
CA VAL A 231 5.52 -15.56 -8.63
C VAL A 231 5.27 -14.20 -9.27
N GLN A 232 5.48 -13.10 -8.54
CA GLN A 232 5.39 -11.76 -9.12
C GLN A 232 6.62 -11.44 -9.98
N VAL A 233 7.80 -11.80 -9.52
CA VAL A 233 9.06 -11.60 -10.26
C VAL A 233 9.07 -12.44 -11.53
N SER A 234 8.70 -13.72 -11.45
CA SER A 234 8.80 -14.68 -12.56
C SER A 234 8.02 -14.27 -13.81
N ARG A 235 7.00 -13.41 -13.69
CA ARG A 235 6.21 -12.92 -14.83
C ARG A 235 6.97 -11.97 -15.75
N ASN A 236 8.05 -11.37 -15.26
CA ASN A 236 8.76 -10.29 -15.95
C ASN A 236 10.14 -10.72 -16.50
N TYR A 237 10.59 -11.93 -16.20
CA TYR A 237 11.90 -12.43 -16.61
C TYR A 237 11.74 -13.72 -17.40
N ALA A 238 12.20 -13.72 -18.64
CA ALA A 238 12.23 -14.90 -19.48
C ALA A 238 13.33 -15.87 -19.02
N ASP A 239 13.09 -17.16 -19.22
CA ASP A 239 14.05 -18.20 -18.87
C ASP A 239 15.33 -18.09 -19.72
N MET A 240 16.47 -18.33 -19.08
CA MET A 240 17.80 -18.24 -19.69
C MET A 240 18.21 -19.61 -20.24
N ARG A 241 18.44 -19.66 -21.56
CA ARG A 241 18.86 -20.85 -22.29
C ARG A 241 20.37 -20.89 -22.47
N LEU A 242 20.91 -22.04 -22.83
CA LEU A 242 22.35 -22.20 -23.14
C LEU A 242 22.83 -21.21 -24.22
N THR A 243 22.01 -20.93 -25.23
CA THR A 243 22.31 -19.96 -26.29
C THR A 243 22.49 -18.55 -25.74
N ASP A 244 21.68 -18.15 -24.75
CA ASP A 244 21.79 -16.83 -24.13
C ASP A 244 23.07 -16.70 -23.30
N MET A 245 23.57 -17.82 -22.77
CA MET A 245 24.81 -17.86 -21.97
C MET A 245 26.09 -17.93 -22.81
N THR A 246 25.97 -18.34 -24.07
CA THR A 246 27.09 -18.58 -24.98
C THR A 246 27.18 -17.55 -26.11
N GLY A 247 26.17 -16.68 -26.23
CA GLY A 247 26.16 -15.57 -27.19
C GLY A 247 26.23 -16.06 -28.63
N ASP A 248 27.08 -15.44 -29.43
CA ASP A 248 27.26 -15.79 -30.85
C ASP A 248 28.15 -17.03 -31.08
N THR A 249 28.62 -17.69 -30.02
CA THR A 249 29.40 -18.92 -30.15
C THR A 249 28.49 -20.10 -30.51
N ASP A 250 28.98 -21.03 -31.34
CA ASP A 250 28.20 -22.18 -31.78
C ASP A 250 28.18 -23.29 -30.71
N ALA A 251 27.50 -23.02 -29.59
CA ALA A 251 27.36 -23.95 -28.48
C ALA A 251 26.74 -25.29 -28.89
N SER A 252 25.88 -25.25 -29.92
CA SER A 252 25.19 -26.43 -30.43
C SER A 252 26.11 -27.47 -31.05
N ARG A 253 27.39 -27.14 -31.36
CA ARG A 253 28.39 -28.13 -31.83
C ARG A 253 29.05 -28.93 -30.72
N LEU A 254 29.06 -28.40 -29.49
CA LEU A 254 29.76 -29.00 -28.34
C LEU A 254 28.78 -29.55 -27.31
N PHE A 255 27.68 -28.83 -27.09
CA PHE A 255 26.80 -29.04 -25.95
C PHE A 255 25.36 -29.21 -26.39
N THR A 256 24.60 -30.00 -25.63
CA THR A 256 23.16 -30.13 -25.76
C THR A 256 22.52 -30.12 -24.38
N THR A 257 21.37 -29.45 -24.25
CA THR A 257 20.50 -29.49 -23.08
C THR A 257 19.10 -29.05 -23.50
N ASP A 258 18.08 -29.65 -22.87
CA ASP A 258 16.68 -29.24 -22.99
C ASP A 258 16.24 -28.35 -21.82
N ASP A 259 17.06 -28.25 -20.78
CA ASP A 259 16.76 -27.49 -19.57
C ASP A 259 17.14 -26.02 -19.71
N VAL A 260 16.55 -25.19 -18.87
CA VAL A 260 16.74 -23.75 -18.81
C VAL A 260 16.88 -23.31 -17.36
N VAL A 261 17.56 -22.18 -17.13
CA VAL A 261 17.54 -21.53 -15.82
C VAL A 261 16.31 -20.60 -15.78
N PRO A 262 15.39 -20.75 -14.81
CA PRO A 262 14.26 -19.84 -14.69
C PRO A 262 14.72 -18.39 -14.58
N GLY A 263 14.10 -17.47 -15.33
CA GLY A 263 14.59 -16.09 -15.47
C GLY A 263 14.72 -15.33 -14.14
N MET A 264 13.90 -15.69 -13.16
CA MET A 264 13.92 -15.15 -11.80
C MET A 264 15.18 -15.49 -11.00
N PHE A 265 15.95 -16.51 -11.41
CA PHE A 265 17.22 -16.93 -10.80
C PHE A 265 18.42 -16.45 -11.63
N THR A 266 18.37 -15.21 -12.10
CA THR A 266 19.48 -14.55 -12.79
C THR A 266 19.95 -13.37 -11.96
N ARG A 267 21.19 -12.94 -12.17
CA ARG A 267 21.76 -11.74 -11.54
C ARG A 267 20.91 -10.50 -11.82
N GLN A 268 20.44 -10.34 -13.06
CA GLN A 268 19.57 -9.23 -13.41
C GLN A 268 18.27 -9.25 -12.60
N ALA A 269 17.61 -10.41 -12.51
CA ALA A 269 16.42 -10.54 -11.68
C ALA A 269 16.70 -10.27 -10.20
N TRP A 270 17.87 -10.70 -9.69
CA TRP A 270 18.30 -10.38 -8.33
C TRP A 270 18.43 -8.87 -8.10
N ASP A 271 19.24 -8.19 -8.92
CA ASP A 271 19.58 -6.78 -8.78
C ASP A 271 18.34 -5.88 -8.98
N ASP A 272 17.53 -6.16 -10.01
CA ASP A 272 16.45 -5.27 -10.44
C ASP A 272 15.09 -5.55 -9.78
N ALA A 273 14.84 -6.78 -9.32
CA ALA A 273 13.50 -7.18 -8.85
C ALA A 273 13.49 -7.91 -7.51
N VAL A 274 14.29 -8.96 -7.32
CA VAL A 274 14.21 -9.80 -6.11
C VAL A 274 14.72 -9.04 -4.90
N GLN A 275 15.90 -8.42 -4.96
CA GLN A 275 16.43 -7.64 -3.84
C GLN A 275 15.48 -6.49 -3.46
N PRO A 276 15.01 -5.64 -4.40
CA PRO A 276 14.00 -4.62 -4.10
C PRO A 276 12.68 -5.20 -3.55
N ALA A 277 12.24 -6.36 -4.03
CA ALA A 277 11.03 -6.99 -3.53
C ALA A 277 11.19 -7.52 -2.10
N ILE A 278 12.34 -8.11 -1.76
CA ILE A 278 12.69 -8.49 -0.39
C ILE A 278 12.72 -7.23 0.49
N ASP A 279 13.41 -6.17 0.06
CA ASP A 279 13.50 -4.91 0.81
C ASP A 279 12.12 -4.28 1.05
N LYS A 280 11.23 -4.33 0.05
CA LYS A 280 9.85 -3.88 0.18
C LYS A 280 9.07 -4.71 1.19
N VAL A 281 9.14 -6.04 1.12
CA VAL A 281 8.47 -6.94 2.08
C VAL A 281 8.97 -6.69 3.50
N VAL A 282 10.27 -6.48 3.66
CA VAL A 282 10.92 -6.17 4.93
C VAL A 282 10.50 -4.79 5.44
N SER A 283 10.42 -3.78 4.58
CA SER A 283 9.95 -2.42 4.92
C SER A 283 8.48 -2.43 5.34
N GLU A 284 7.61 -3.08 4.58
CA GLU A 284 6.18 -3.20 4.92
C GLU A 284 6.03 -3.89 6.27
N ARG A 285 6.79 -4.97 6.51
CA ARG A 285 6.85 -5.64 7.81
C ARG A 285 7.41 -4.75 8.91
N ARG A 286 8.44 -3.96 8.64
CA ARG A 286 9.04 -3.01 9.59
C ARG A 286 8.03 -1.97 10.01
N ASP A 287 7.36 -1.30 9.08
CA ASP A 287 6.34 -0.28 9.42
C ASP A 287 5.13 -0.90 10.13
N GLU A 288 4.76 -2.13 9.78
CA GLU A 288 3.72 -2.89 10.47
C GLU A 288 4.13 -3.31 11.90
N ILE A 289 5.40 -3.67 12.11
CA ILE A 289 5.90 -4.15 13.41
C ILE A 289 6.30 -2.97 14.31
N ASP A 290 6.96 -1.94 13.79
CA ASP A 290 7.65 -0.87 14.52
C ASP A 290 6.73 -0.01 15.38
N TRP A 291 5.45 0.14 15.03
CA TRP A 291 4.51 0.90 15.86
C TRP A 291 3.23 0.15 16.26
N VAL A 292 2.79 -0.86 15.49
CA VAL A 292 1.59 -1.65 15.83
C VAL A 292 1.93 -2.81 16.76
N LEU A 293 3.02 -3.55 16.51
CA LEU A 293 3.36 -4.76 17.27
C LEU A 293 4.51 -4.59 18.26
N SER A 294 5.31 -3.53 18.13
CA SER A 294 6.43 -3.26 19.03
C SER A 294 5.96 -3.00 20.45
N ASP A 295 6.54 -3.75 21.38
CA ASP A 295 6.47 -3.48 22.81
C ASP A 295 7.91 -3.36 23.30
N ASN A 296 8.30 -2.21 23.86
CA ASN A 296 9.67 -1.91 24.33
C ASN A 296 10.16 -2.83 25.47
N ARG A 297 9.43 -3.91 25.79
CA ARG A 297 9.60 -4.74 26.99
C ARG A 297 9.95 -6.21 26.71
N HIS A 298 9.99 -6.66 25.45
CA HIS A 298 10.25 -8.06 25.13
C HIS A 298 11.48 -8.25 24.22
N PRO A 299 12.61 -8.80 24.72
CA PRO A 299 13.81 -9.09 23.92
C PRO A 299 13.66 -10.31 22.98
N VAL A 300 12.46 -10.90 22.85
CA VAL A 300 12.14 -11.99 21.90
C VAL A 300 12.09 -11.48 20.43
N MET A 301 12.48 -10.22 20.19
CA MET A 301 12.40 -9.55 18.88
C MET A 301 13.54 -9.87 17.91
N GLN A 302 14.62 -10.56 18.32
CA GLN A 302 15.75 -10.82 17.40
C GLN A 302 15.34 -11.76 16.24
N ASP A 303 14.55 -12.79 16.52
CA ASP A 303 14.11 -13.78 15.51
C ASP A 303 12.99 -13.30 14.57
N ILE A 304 12.38 -12.14 14.86
CA ILE A 304 11.28 -11.54 14.08
C ILE A 304 11.68 -10.13 13.59
N SER A 305 12.96 -9.76 13.76
CA SER A 305 13.46 -8.47 13.30
C SER A 305 13.38 -8.37 11.76
N PRO A 306 13.11 -7.18 11.20
CA PRO A 306 13.16 -6.95 9.76
C PRO A 306 14.49 -7.40 9.14
N GLU A 307 15.59 -7.21 9.87
CA GLU A 307 16.94 -7.61 9.47
C GLU A 307 17.09 -9.13 9.41
N ALA A 308 16.61 -9.86 10.43
CA ALA A 308 16.60 -11.33 10.42
C ALA A 308 15.70 -11.87 9.29
N LEU A 309 14.54 -11.25 9.05
CA LEU A 309 13.65 -11.61 7.94
C LEU A 309 14.33 -11.39 6.58
N LYS A 310 15.01 -10.26 6.38
CA LYS A 310 15.79 -10.00 5.17
C LYS A 310 16.85 -11.08 4.94
N ALA A 311 17.60 -11.43 5.99
CA ALA A 311 18.63 -12.44 5.93
C ALA A 311 18.05 -13.82 5.52
N ARG A 312 16.99 -14.27 6.20
CA ARG A 312 16.34 -15.56 5.90
C ARG A 312 15.74 -15.64 4.50
N LEU A 313 15.07 -14.58 4.04
CA LEU A 313 14.51 -14.52 2.68
C LEU A 313 15.62 -14.54 1.62
N THR A 314 16.72 -13.82 1.88
CA THR A 314 17.88 -13.77 0.98
C THR A 314 18.58 -15.13 0.92
N GLU A 315 18.83 -15.76 2.07
CA GLU A 315 19.45 -17.09 2.16
C GLU A 315 18.62 -18.15 1.43
N ARG A 316 17.31 -18.13 1.64
CA ARG A 316 16.39 -19.02 0.93
C ARG A 316 16.43 -18.79 -0.58
N TYR A 317 16.39 -17.53 -1.02
CA TYR A 317 16.50 -17.21 -2.45
C TYR A 317 17.80 -17.76 -3.05
N PHE A 318 18.94 -17.57 -2.39
CA PHE A 318 20.22 -18.06 -2.91
C PHE A 318 20.37 -19.58 -2.84
N THR A 319 19.64 -20.25 -1.94
CA THR A 319 19.52 -21.71 -1.93
C THR A 319 18.81 -22.19 -3.21
N ASP A 320 17.64 -21.62 -3.52
CA ASP A 320 16.88 -21.99 -4.72
C ASP A 320 17.60 -21.57 -6.02
N TYR A 321 18.27 -20.42 -6.00
CA TYR A 321 19.14 -19.95 -7.08
C TYR A 321 20.24 -20.97 -7.38
N ALA A 322 21.00 -21.39 -6.36
CA ALA A 322 22.08 -22.34 -6.53
C ALA A 322 21.56 -23.69 -7.04
N SER A 323 20.42 -24.17 -6.53
CA SER A 323 19.77 -25.38 -7.01
C SER A 323 19.41 -25.30 -8.50
N ALA A 324 18.74 -24.22 -8.93
CA ALA A 324 18.35 -24.04 -10.33
C ALA A 324 19.56 -24.02 -11.29
N TRP A 325 20.65 -23.36 -10.88
CA TRP A 325 21.89 -23.33 -11.66
C TRP A 325 22.60 -24.68 -11.69
N LEU A 326 22.65 -25.40 -10.57
CA LEU A 326 23.24 -26.75 -10.51
C LEU A 326 22.46 -27.75 -11.37
N ASP A 327 21.14 -27.72 -11.30
CA ASP A 327 20.27 -28.57 -12.12
C ASP A 327 20.52 -28.33 -13.62
N PHE A 328 20.55 -27.06 -14.03
CA PHE A 328 20.91 -26.69 -15.41
C PHE A 328 22.31 -27.16 -15.81
N LEU A 329 23.35 -26.92 -15.01
CA LEU A 329 24.71 -27.32 -15.37
C LEU A 329 24.86 -28.84 -15.47
N ASN A 330 24.19 -29.59 -14.59
CA ASN A 330 24.19 -31.05 -14.61
C ASN A 330 23.44 -31.63 -15.82
N SER A 331 22.51 -30.86 -16.41
CA SER A 331 21.79 -31.24 -17.61
C SER A 331 22.64 -31.18 -18.88
N ILE A 332 23.71 -30.36 -18.89
CA ILE A 332 24.53 -30.14 -20.08
C ILE A 332 25.25 -31.44 -20.46
N ARG A 333 25.02 -31.90 -21.69
CA ARG A 333 25.71 -33.08 -22.26
C ARG A 333 26.64 -32.67 -23.36
N TRP A 334 27.76 -33.37 -23.46
CA TRP A 334 28.65 -33.30 -24.61
C TRP A 334 27.99 -33.96 -25.83
N GLN A 335 28.06 -33.31 -26.99
CA GLN A 335 27.60 -33.90 -28.24
C GLN A 335 28.60 -34.91 -28.80
N LYS A 336 28.15 -36.14 -29.02
CA LYS A 336 28.99 -37.20 -29.57
C LYS A 336 29.39 -36.91 -31.03
N ALA A 337 30.69 -36.79 -31.28
CA ALA A 337 31.24 -36.72 -32.63
C ALA A 337 30.94 -37.99 -33.43
N ALA A 338 30.51 -37.83 -34.69
CA ALA A 338 30.24 -38.95 -35.60
C ALA A 338 31.52 -39.51 -36.22
N THR A 339 32.52 -38.65 -36.43
CA THR A 339 33.81 -39.00 -37.03
C THR A 339 35.00 -38.46 -36.22
N LEU A 340 36.21 -38.96 -36.51
CA LEU A 340 37.43 -38.42 -35.93
C LEU A 340 37.66 -36.95 -36.33
N SER A 341 37.28 -36.55 -37.54
CA SER A 341 37.37 -35.16 -37.99
C SER A 341 36.48 -34.27 -37.14
N ASP A 342 35.21 -34.67 -36.91
CA ASP A 342 34.29 -33.92 -36.05
C ASP A 342 34.83 -33.79 -34.62
N ALA A 343 35.48 -34.84 -34.09
CA ALA A 343 36.09 -34.79 -32.77
C ALA A 343 37.27 -33.80 -32.70
N ILE A 344 38.10 -33.73 -33.75
CA ILE A 344 39.18 -32.76 -33.87
C ILE A 344 38.61 -31.33 -33.97
N ASP A 345 37.56 -31.13 -34.76
CA ASP A 345 36.89 -29.85 -34.91
C ASP A 345 36.27 -29.38 -33.59
N GLN A 346 35.62 -30.28 -32.84
CA GLN A 346 35.08 -29.99 -31.51
C GLN A 346 36.18 -29.59 -30.51
N LEU A 347 37.30 -30.33 -30.47
CA LEU A 347 38.43 -30.00 -29.59
C LEU A 347 39.10 -28.68 -29.97
N THR A 348 39.21 -28.39 -31.26
CA THR A 348 39.75 -27.13 -31.77
C THR A 348 38.85 -25.95 -31.39
N LEU A 349 37.54 -26.09 -31.57
CA LEU A 349 36.55 -25.08 -31.15
C LEU A 349 36.60 -24.84 -29.63
N MET A 350 36.74 -25.89 -28.84
CA MET A 350 36.85 -25.77 -27.38
C MET A 350 38.12 -25.01 -26.94
N ALA A 351 39.23 -25.21 -27.65
CA ALA A 351 40.51 -24.57 -27.38
C ALA A 351 40.63 -23.13 -27.92
N ASP A 352 39.71 -22.70 -28.81
CA ASP A 352 39.72 -21.35 -29.37
C ASP A 352 39.28 -20.31 -28.32
N VAL A 353 40.21 -19.44 -27.92
CA VAL A 353 39.96 -18.43 -26.87
C VAL A 353 38.85 -17.43 -27.24
N ARG A 354 38.60 -17.19 -28.53
CA ARG A 354 37.62 -16.20 -29.00
C ARG A 354 36.25 -16.81 -29.30
N GLN A 355 36.22 -18.04 -29.81
CA GLN A 355 35.00 -18.67 -30.29
C GLN A 355 34.52 -19.84 -29.41
N SER A 356 35.27 -20.21 -28.37
CA SER A 356 34.90 -21.34 -27.50
C SER A 356 33.60 -21.09 -26.73
N PRO A 357 32.56 -21.92 -26.97
CA PRO A 357 31.33 -21.87 -26.19
C PRO A 357 31.55 -22.18 -24.70
N LEU A 358 32.59 -22.97 -24.37
CA LEU A 358 32.95 -23.25 -22.98
C LEU A 358 33.46 -21.99 -22.28
N VAL A 359 34.32 -21.22 -22.94
CA VAL A 359 34.83 -19.94 -22.40
C VAL A 359 33.68 -18.94 -22.22
N ALA A 360 32.78 -18.84 -23.20
CA ALA A 360 31.59 -17.98 -23.10
C ALA A 360 30.68 -18.39 -21.93
N LEU A 361 30.38 -19.68 -21.79
CA LEU A 361 29.59 -20.20 -20.67
C LEU A 361 30.25 -19.92 -19.32
N MET A 362 31.56 -20.11 -19.20
CA MET A 362 32.31 -19.82 -17.96
C MET A 362 32.29 -18.33 -17.61
N ASN A 363 32.34 -17.43 -18.60
CA ASN A 363 32.21 -15.99 -18.38
C ASN A 363 30.81 -15.62 -17.87
N THR A 364 29.77 -16.25 -18.42
CA THR A 364 28.40 -16.09 -17.93
C THR A 364 28.27 -16.60 -16.50
N LEU A 365 28.77 -17.81 -16.21
CA LEU A 365 28.80 -18.37 -14.85
C LEU A 365 29.52 -17.47 -13.85
N ASN A 366 30.66 -16.90 -14.21
CA ASN A 366 31.39 -15.95 -13.37
C ASN A 366 30.56 -14.68 -13.09
N THR A 367 29.81 -14.21 -14.08
CA THR A 367 28.93 -13.04 -13.92
C THR A 367 27.76 -13.34 -13.00
N GLN A 368 27.13 -14.51 -13.17
CA GLN A 368 25.95 -14.97 -12.44
C GLN A 368 26.31 -15.41 -11.01
N GLY A 369 27.46 -16.03 -10.80
CA GLY A 369 27.97 -16.43 -9.47
C GLY A 369 28.34 -15.26 -8.55
N ARG A 370 28.38 -14.03 -9.09
CA ARG A 370 28.58 -12.79 -8.32
C ARG A 370 27.28 -12.12 -7.90
N ALA A 371 26.12 -12.69 -8.22
CA ALA A 371 24.84 -12.20 -7.70
C ALA A 371 24.86 -12.19 -6.16
N GLY A 372 24.36 -11.12 -5.54
CA GLY A 372 24.32 -10.99 -4.07
C GLY A 372 25.63 -10.62 -3.38
N GLN A 373 26.76 -10.54 -4.09
CA GLN A 373 27.99 -9.99 -3.52
C GLN A 373 27.84 -8.47 -3.40
N GLN A 374 27.79 -7.94 -2.18
CA GLN A 374 27.65 -6.51 -1.90
C GLN A 374 28.71 -5.68 -2.64
N GLN A 375 28.28 -4.76 -3.50
CA GLN A 375 29.14 -3.71 -4.07
C GLN A 375 29.82 -2.82 -3.00
N GLU A 376 29.34 -2.81 -1.75
CA GLU A 376 29.87 -1.98 -0.65
C GLU A 376 31.33 -2.32 -0.27
N ALA A 377 31.77 -3.57 -0.41
CA ALA A 377 33.14 -3.97 -0.07
C ALA A 377 34.19 -3.46 -1.08
N LEU A 378 33.78 -3.20 -2.33
CA LEU A 378 34.68 -2.71 -3.38
C LEU A 378 34.87 -1.20 -3.28
N THR A 379 33.83 -0.43 -3.00
CA THR A 379 33.96 1.02 -2.79
C THR A 379 34.74 1.35 -1.53
N ASP A 380 34.53 0.64 -0.42
CA ASP A 380 35.30 0.89 0.80
C ASP A 380 36.75 0.42 0.67
N SER A 381 37.01 -0.70 0.00
CA SER A 381 38.41 -1.14 -0.24
C SER A 381 39.14 -0.26 -1.25
N LEU A 382 38.46 0.29 -2.26
CA LEU A 382 39.02 1.25 -3.22
C LEU A 382 39.26 2.63 -2.57
N VAL A 383 38.31 3.13 -1.76
CA VAL A 383 38.48 4.40 -1.02
C VAL A 383 39.58 4.28 0.05
N LYS A 384 39.68 3.13 0.73
CA LYS A 384 40.74 2.87 1.70
C LYS A 384 42.11 2.67 1.03
N SER A 385 42.16 2.03 -0.13
CA SER A 385 43.38 1.91 -0.94
C SER A 385 43.82 3.27 -1.52
N ALA A 386 42.89 4.11 -1.97
CA ALA A 386 43.17 5.47 -2.43
C ALA A 386 43.65 6.38 -1.28
N LYS A 387 43.09 6.24 -0.06
CA LYS A 387 43.58 6.94 1.14
C LYS A 387 45.00 6.51 1.52
N ASN A 388 45.32 5.22 1.44
CA ASN A 388 46.67 4.73 1.74
C ASN A 388 47.71 5.22 0.73
N LEU A 389 47.34 5.44 -0.54
CA LEU A 389 48.21 6.01 -1.56
C LEU A 389 48.47 7.53 -1.37
N LEU A 390 47.54 8.25 -0.76
CA LEU A 390 47.71 9.69 -0.46
C LEU A 390 48.47 9.94 0.85
N GLN A 391 48.60 8.94 1.73
CA GLN A 391 49.36 9.03 2.98
C GLN A 391 50.84 8.63 2.82
N TYR A 392 51.26 8.28 1.61
CA TYR A 392 52.66 8.00 1.25
C TYR A 392 53.24 9.05 0.28
N ARG A 393 53.07 10.34 0.62
CA ARG A 393 53.86 11.44 0.08
C ARG A 393 54.35 12.37 1.16
#